data_AF-A0A268QUU4-F1
#
_entry.id   AF-A0A268QUU4-F1
#
_cell.length_a   1.000
_cell.length_b   1.000
_cell.length_c   1.000
_cell.angle_alpha   90.00
_cell.angle_beta   90.00
_cell.angle_gamma   90.00
#
_symmetry.space_group_name_H-M   'P 1'
#
loop_
_entity.id
_entity.type
_entity.pdbx_description
1 polymer ?
#
loop_
_entity_poly.entity_id
_entity_poly.type
_entity_poly.pdbx_seq_one_letter_code
_entity_poly.pdbx_strand_id
1 'polypeptide(L)' 'DTYEDNAYTRIVEEKLGAKIENAFEGEGEDYTRQVALAISSGELPDMMRVDSREELKELVENDLIADLTDVYNE' A
#
# COMPACT_ATOMS: atom_id res chain seq x y z
N ASP A 1 12.79 3.41 18.63
CA ASP A 1 11.83 3.10 17.56
C ASP A 1 12.56 2.81 16.27
N THR A 2 12.07 1.79 15.56
CA THR A 2 12.48 1.44 14.19
C THR A 2 11.31 1.73 13.26
N TYR A 3 11.50 1.61 11.95
CA TYR A 3 10.38 1.73 11.01
C TYR A 3 9.32 0.63 11.22
N GLU A 4 9.73 -0.55 11.67
CA GLU A 4 8.85 -1.68 11.96
C GLU A 4 8.22 -1.62 13.36
N ASP A 5 8.88 -0.97 14.32
CA ASP A 5 8.40 -0.82 15.71
C ASP A 5 8.46 0.65 16.16
N ASN A 6 7.36 1.37 15.91
CA ASN A 6 7.18 2.76 16.29
C ASN A 6 5.77 3.01 16.84
N ALA A 7 5.53 4.25 17.28
CA ALA A 7 4.26 4.63 17.88
C ALA A 7 3.03 4.34 16.98
N TYR A 8 3.17 4.45 15.65
CA TYR A 8 2.07 4.18 14.72
C TYR A 8 1.80 2.68 14.59
N THR A 9 2.84 1.85 14.41
CA THR A 9 2.66 0.40 14.29
C THR A 9 2.07 -0.19 15.58
N ARG A 10 2.52 0.30 16.75
CA ARG A 10 1.97 -0.10 18.06
C ARG A 10 0.50 0.30 18.26
N ILE A 11 0.10 1.50 17.83
CA ILE A 11 -1.31 1.95 17.94
C ILE A 11 -2.23 1.11 17.04
N VAL A 12 -1.77 0.77 15.84
CA VAL A 12 -2.54 -0.09 14.91
C VAL A 12 -2.72 -1.48 15.50
N GLU A 13 -1.67 -2.06 16.07
CA GLU A 13 -1.75 -3.35 16.77
C GLU A 13 -2.70 -3.29 17.97
N GLU A 14 -2.57 -2.29 18.83
CA GLU A 14 -3.39 -2.15 20.04
C GLU A 14 -4.89 -1.94 19.72
N LYS A 15 -5.21 -1.10 18.74
CA LYS A 15 -6.60 -0.71 18.46
C LYS A 15 -7.31 -1.63 17.48
N LEU A 16 -6.58 -2.15 16.50
CA LEU A 16 -7.16 -2.91 15.39
C LEU A 16 -6.79 -4.39 15.45
N GLY A 17 -5.86 -4.80 16.31
CA GLY A 17 -5.35 -6.17 16.35
C GLY A 17 -4.58 -6.57 15.08
N ALA A 18 -4.13 -5.57 14.32
CA ALA A 18 -3.43 -5.75 13.04
C ALA A 18 -1.96 -5.40 13.19
N LYS A 19 -1.08 -6.21 12.60
CA LYS A 19 0.37 -5.96 12.59
C LYS A 19 0.80 -5.46 11.22
N ILE A 20 1.52 -4.34 11.18
CA ILE A 20 2.06 -3.78 9.93
C ILE A 20 3.40 -4.47 9.65
N GLU A 21 3.55 -5.01 8.44
CA GLU A 21 4.79 -5.59 7.93
C GLU A 21 5.15 -4.91 6.60
N ASN A 22 6.42 -4.52 6.44
CA ASN A 22 6.86 -3.84 5.23
C ASN A 22 7.12 -4.86 4.11
N ALA A 23 6.37 -4.76 3.01
CA ALA A 23 6.60 -5.59 1.83
C ALA A 23 7.83 -5.11 1.03
N PHE A 24 8.03 -3.80 0.95
CA PHE A 24 9.21 -3.17 0.37
C PHE A 24 9.36 -1.73 0.89
N GLU A 25 10.59 -1.22 0.82
CA GLU A 25 10.95 0.14 1.21
C GLU A 25 11.78 0.80 0.09
N GLY A 26 11.75 2.13 0.03
CA GLY A 26 12.55 2.89 -0.93
C GLY A 26 12.37 4.39 -0.70
N GLU A 27 13.36 5.18 -1.12
CA GLU A 27 13.27 6.64 -1.10
C GLU A 27 13.11 7.18 -2.53
N GLY A 28 12.17 8.11 -2.73
CA GLY A 28 11.96 8.76 -4.03
C GLY A 28 11.78 7.77 -5.18
N GLU A 29 12.66 7.84 -6.18
CA GLU A 29 12.61 6.98 -7.38
C GLU A 29 12.73 5.49 -7.08
N ASP A 30 13.39 5.11 -5.97
CA ASP A 30 13.51 3.70 -5.60
C ASP A 30 12.16 3.12 -5.17
N TYR A 31 11.34 3.92 -4.45
CA TYR A 31 9.98 3.52 -4.10
C TYR A 31 9.10 3.40 -5.36
N THR A 32 9.14 4.40 -6.24
CA THR A 32 8.40 4.38 -7.51
C THR A 32 8.74 3.15 -8.34
N ARG A 33 10.02 2.72 -8.35
CA ARG A 33 10.43 1.50 -9.04
C ARG A 33 9.84 0.23 -8.43
N GLN A 34 9.78 0.12 -7.10
CA GLN A 34 9.17 -1.02 -6.42
C GLN A 34 7.67 -1.11 -6.72
N VAL A 35 6.96 0.03 -6.70
CA VAL A 35 5.54 0.09 -7.07
C VAL A 35 5.33 -0.38 -8.52
N ALA A 36 6.12 0.09 -9.47
CA ALA A 36 6.02 -0.34 -10.86
C ALA A 36 6.28 -1.85 -11.05
N LEU A 37 7.22 -2.42 -10.29
CA LEU A 37 7.48 -3.87 -10.31
C LEU A 37 6.29 -4.67 -9.75
N ALA A 38 5.72 -4.22 -8.63
CA ALA A 38 4.57 -4.87 -8.00
C ALA A 38 3.32 -4.82 -8.89
N ILE A 39 3.08 -3.70 -9.57
CA ILE A 39 2.00 -3.56 -10.57
C ILE A 39 2.24 -4.53 -11.73
N SER A 40 3.46 -4.56 -12.28
CA SER A 40 3.77 -5.41 -13.43
C SER A 40 3.73 -6.91 -13.11
N SER A 41 4.05 -7.32 -11.88
CA SER A 41 3.95 -8.72 -11.45
C SER A 41 2.53 -9.13 -11.05
N GLY A 42 1.67 -8.16 -10.69
CA GLY A 42 0.38 -8.41 -10.05
C GLY A 42 0.50 -8.89 -8.60
N GLU A 43 1.72 -8.89 -8.03
CA GLU A 43 1.99 -9.27 -6.64
C GLU A 43 2.08 -7.99 -5.79
N LEU A 44 0.92 -7.47 -5.42
CA LEU A 44 0.79 -6.27 -4.59
C LEU A 44 0.76 -6.60 -3.10
N PRO A 45 1.26 -5.71 -2.23
CA PRO A 45 0.96 -5.79 -0.80
C PRO A 45 -0.53 -5.49 -0.55
N ASP A 46 -1.03 -5.80 0.64
CA ASP A 46 -2.42 -5.52 1.03
C ASP A 46 -2.78 -4.03 0.91
N MET A 47 -1.80 -3.15 1.16
CA MET A 47 -1.92 -1.71 1.03
C MET A 47 -0.59 -1.11 0.57
N MET A 48 -0.64 -0.13 -0.32
CA MET A 48 0.52 0.69 -0.69
C MET A 48 0.11 2.11 -1.05
N ARG A 49 1.06 3.05 -0.94
CA ARG A 49 0.88 4.41 -1.46
C ARG A 49 1.10 4.41 -2.97
N VAL A 50 0.16 5.03 -3.69
CA VAL A 50 0.23 5.33 -5.12
C VAL A 50 0.46 6.82 -5.29
N ASP A 51 1.39 7.22 -6.14
CA ASP A 51 1.84 8.62 -6.24
C ASP A 51 1.24 9.36 -7.43
N SER A 52 0.73 8.64 -8.42
CA SER A 52 0.16 9.24 -9.62
C SER A 52 -1.24 8.73 -9.96
N ARG A 53 -2.01 9.59 -10.64
CA ARG A 53 -3.31 9.23 -11.19
C ARG A 53 -3.21 8.17 -12.29
N GLU A 54 -2.11 8.17 -13.05
CA GLU A 54 -1.90 7.18 -14.12
C GLU A 54 -1.63 5.78 -13.54
N GLU A 55 -0.82 5.67 -12.47
CA GLU A 55 -0.65 4.39 -11.75
C GLU A 55 -1.97 3.89 -11.16
N LEU A 56 -2.76 4.77 -10.54
CA LEU A 56 -4.08 4.40 -10.02
C LEU A 56 -4.99 3.89 -11.14
N LYS A 57 -4.97 4.55 -12.30
CA LYS A 57 -5.75 4.15 -13.46
C LYS A 57 -5.33 2.77 -13.97
N GLU A 58 -4.03 2.50 -14.07
CA GLU A 58 -3.50 1.18 -14.46
C GLU A 58 -3.94 0.08 -13.49
N LEU A 59 -3.87 0.34 -12.18
CA LEU A 59 -4.34 -0.59 -11.15
C LEU A 59 -5.84 -0.92 -11.31
N VAL A 60 -6.67 0.09 -11.58
CA VAL A 60 -8.12 -0.10 -11.80
C VAL A 60 -8.40 -0.85 -13.11
N GLU A 61 -7.75 -0.44 -14.21
CA GLU A 61 -7.99 -1.05 -15.53
C GLU A 61 -7.57 -2.54 -15.58
N ASN A 62 -6.61 -2.93 -14.74
CA ASN A 62 -6.14 -4.31 -14.63
C ASN A 62 -6.78 -5.10 -13.46
N ASP A 63 -7.79 -4.55 -12.79
CA ASP A 63 -8.48 -5.20 -11.65
C ASP A 63 -7.53 -5.63 -10.51
N LEU A 64 -6.52 -4.81 -10.23
CA LEU A 64 -5.47 -5.10 -9.25
C LEU A 64 -5.75 -4.51 -7.86
N ILE A 65 -6.77 -3.65 -7.71
CA ILE A 65 -7.15 -3.04 -6.43
C ILE A 65 -8.64 -3.20 -6.17
N ALA A 66 -9.01 -3.24 -4.90
CA ALA A 66 -10.41 -3.31 -4.49
C ALA A 66 -11.15 -1.99 -4.76
N ASP A 67 -12.39 -2.09 -5.23
CA ASP A 67 -13.33 -0.97 -5.26
C ASP A 67 -13.87 -0.71 -3.84
N LEU A 68 -13.58 0.48 -3.30
CA LEU A 68 -14.01 0.88 -1.96
C LEU A 68 -15.23 1.83 -1.98
N THR A 69 -15.93 1.94 -3.12
CA THR A 69 -17.09 2.84 -3.30
C THR A 69 -18.17 2.60 -2.25
N ASP A 70 -18.47 1.34 -1.93
CA ASP A 70 -19.51 1.01 -0.95
C ASP A 70 -19.14 1.50 0.46
N VAL A 71 -17.89 1.30 0.87
CA VAL A 71 -17.36 1.74 2.18
C VAL A 71 -17.31 3.26 2.29
N TYR A 72 -17.05 3.96 1.19
CA TYR A 72 -17.02 5.43 1.18
C TYR A 72 -18.41 6.06 1.35
N ASN A 73 -19.46 5.39 0.88
CA ASN A 73 -20.82 5.92 0.88
C ASN A 73 -21.62 5.61 2.16
N GLU A 74 -21.03 4.90 3.13
CA GLU A 74 -21.58 4.67 4.46
C GLU A 74 -21.25 5.84 5.42
#